data_AF-A0A081D9N6-F1
#
_entry.id   AF-A0A081D9N6-F1
#
_cell.length_a   1.000
_cell.length_b   1.000
_cell.length_c   1.000
_cell.angle_alpha   90.00
_cell.angle_beta   90.00
_cell.angle_gamma   90.00
#
_symmetry.space_group_name_H-M   'P 1'
#
loop_
_entity.id
_entity.type
_entity.pdbx_description
1 polymer ?
#
loop_
_entity_poly.entity_id
_entity_poly.type
_entity_poly.pdbx_seq_one_letter_code
_entity_poly.pdbx_strand_id
1 'polypeptide(L)'
;MNLTSERIFDLLLPGLNNVTGRIRYYSFYCWFFDWYASQVRTTSRSKQNNYLRRAEFLLSLVAAHKELSGVPGITKALSIYAESDEIIDLTKGTQEGSKSEGSYWKNPRGVLGQYYISSIKQMGILGDQGDKEGLFVRTDFQHETKISGKQLADAFGLNISNTSHIFAKAIENNVVTKTELELLSSEFNMLNIPNDSEEQQLLWQLFSGVDRPKEKDETYFRKDTIKLLLSNVDVIDSETKYDQLNVPFSIYNNGWNMDYSTSQKLWYYFIVEQFWSVSSTGCLDAFLKILDEQSKNNWIDEIELVDHIISKVMELFQKDGFDEESDLFFESTFTQESIQELVLLSKNEQSPYIKIQYALLAIQKLVIENSASNAELLEISNKFKIHTPSSFIVSYYDFKSRQDLTIKEFVRYFLTRNVINRHHFVALRKLNATQNSAKFYREDGMIRLVDHFMYDYSSPPRIHTLVDFMRDLSIIDTDSTALTQKGQEHLKMLAE
;
A
#
# COMPACT_ATOMS: atom_id res chain seq x y z
N MET A 1 12.53 6.39 2.41
CA MET A 1 12.60 7.73 1.79
C MET A 1 11.31 8.10 1.03
N ASN A 2 10.17 7.41 1.21
CA ASN A 2 9.09 7.45 0.21
C ASN A 2 7.73 8.01 0.69
N LEU A 3 7.75 9.04 1.54
CA LEU A 3 6.53 9.64 2.12
C LEU A 3 5.59 10.27 1.08
N THR A 4 6.11 10.74 -0.07
CA THR A 4 5.28 11.33 -1.13
C THR A 4 4.44 10.25 -1.81
N SER A 5 5.06 9.15 -2.24
CA SER A 5 4.37 8.03 -2.89
C SER A 5 3.32 7.39 -1.98
N GLU A 6 3.60 7.30 -0.68
CA GLU A 6 2.63 6.87 0.32
C GLU A 6 1.39 7.74 0.36
N ARG A 7 1.58 9.07 0.38
CA ARG A 7 0.48 10.03 0.34
C ARG A 7 -0.31 10.00 -0.97
N ILE A 8 0.35 9.70 -2.10
CA ILE A 8 -0.31 9.60 -3.40
C ILE A 8 -1.27 8.41 -3.43
N PHE A 9 -0.82 7.20 -3.07
CA PHE A 9 -1.74 6.06 -3.07
C PHE A 9 -2.81 6.17 -1.96
N ASP A 10 -2.50 6.82 -0.83
CA ASP A 10 -3.47 7.13 0.23
C ASP A 10 -4.60 8.03 -0.28
N LEU A 11 -4.27 8.95 -1.20
CA LEU A 11 -5.22 9.84 -1.86
C LEU A 11 -6.03 9.10 -2.94
N LEU A 12 -5.39 8.28 -3.75
CA LEU A 12 -6.00 7.60 -4.90
C LEU A 12 -6.90 6.42 -4.53
N LEU A 13 -6.54 5.70 -3.47
CA LEU A 13 -7.23 4.47 -3.04
C LEU A 13 -7.68 4.58 -1.57
N PRO A 14 -8.55 5.56 -1.23
CA PRO A 14 -9.12 5.65 0.11
C PRO A 14 -10.05 4.46 0.38
N GLY A 15 -10.18 4.10 1.64
CA GLY A 15 -11.05 2.97 2.02
C GLY A 15 -10.51 1.59 1.64
N LEU A 16 -9.25 1.47 1.18
CA LEU A 16 -8.54 0.20 1.10
C LEU A 16 -7.49 0.13 2.21
N ASN A 17 -7.13 -1.07 2.64
CA ASN A 17 -5.99 -1.30 3.53
C ASN A 17 -4.95 -2.17 2.83
N ASN A 18 -3.80 -2.35 3.46
CA ASN A 18 -2.62 -2.93 2.84
C ASN A 18 -2.43 -4.43 3.13
N VAL A 19 -3.36 -5.05 3.86
CA VAL A 19 -3.12 -6.34 4.53
C VAL A 19 -4.25 -7.34 4.32
N THR A 20 -5.51 -6.89 4.31
CA THR A 20 -6.65 -7.79 4.22
C THR A 20 -7.28 -7.73 2.84
N GLY A 21 -7.17 -8.82 2.08
CA GLY A 21 -7.71 -8.94 0.72
C GLY A 21 -9.19 -9.30 0.64
N ARG A 22 -9.99 -9.16 1.71
CA ARG A 22 -11.40 -9.61 1.74
C ARG A 22 -12.39 -8.46 1.85
N ILE A 23 -13.21 -8.28 0.81
CA ILE A 23 -14.17 -7.18 0.73
C ILE A 23 -15.43 -7.44 1.55
N ARG A 24 -15.84 -8.71 1.71
CA ARG A 24 -17.07 -9.10 2.43
C ARG A 24 -17.10 -8.65 3.91
N TYR A 25 -15.93 -8.38 4.50
CA TYR A 25 -15.82 -7.82 5.84
C TYR A 25 -16.47 -6.45 5.99
N TYR A 26 -16.53 -5.63 4.94
CA TYR A 26 -17.20 -4.33 4.98
C TYR A 26 -18.69 -4.49 5.30
N SER A 27 -19.35 -5.48 4.69
CA SER A 27 -20.75 -5.83 4.98
C SER A 27 -20.90 -6.49 6.35
N PHE A 28 -20.03 -7.47 6.68
CA PHE A 28 -20.07 -8.17 7.96
C PHE A 28 -19.98 -7.23 9.15
N TYR A 29 -19.05 -6.26 9.13
CA TYR A 29 -18.92 -5.32 10.25
C TYR A 29 -20.15 -4.42 10.36
N CYS A 30 -20.73 -3.98 9.25
CA CYS A 30 -21.97 -3.21 9.27
C CYS A 30 -23.11 -4.01 9.92
N TRP A 31 -23.28 -5.27 9.51
CA TRP A 31 -24.26 -6.18 10.10
C TRP A 31 -24.00 -6.44 11.58
N PHE A 32 -22.74 -6.73 11.97
CA PHE A 32 -22.37 -7.00 13.35
C PHE A 32 -22.74 -5.82 14.28
N PHE A 33 -22.44 -4.58 13.86
CA PHE A 33 -22.76 -3.41 14.69
C PHE A 33 -24.26 -3.11 14.71
N ASP A 34 -25.02 -3.43 13.66
CA ASP A 34 -26.49 -3.36 13.68
C ASP A 34 -27.11 -4.41 14.62
N TRP A 35 -26.66 -5.66 14.53
CA TRP A 35 -27.05 -6.75 15.43
C TRP A 35 -26.71 -6.43 16.90
N TYR A 36 -25.48 -5.95 17.16
CA TYR A 36 -25.05 -5.60 18.52
C TYR A 36 -25.91 -4.47 19.11
N ALA A 37 -26.23 -3.45 18.30
CA ALA A 37 -27.08 -2.35 18.73
C ALA A 37 -28.53 -2.79 18.97
N SER A 38 -29.07 -3.72 18.17
CA SER A 38 -30.47 -4.16 18.26
C SER A 38 -30.71 -5.24 19.34
N GLN A 39 -29.78 -6.17 19.53
CA GLN A 39 -29.93 -7.31 20.44
C GLN A 39 -29.24 -7.10 21.80
N VAL A 40 -27.96 -6.71 21.80
CA VAL A 40 -27.16 -6.59 23.05
C VAL A 40 -27.40 -5.25 23.76
N ARG A 41 -27.68 -4.18 23.01
CA ARG A 41 -28.11 -2.85 23.50
C ARG A 41 -27.22 -2.25 24.61
N THR A 42 -25.92 -2.55 24.58
CA THR A 42 -24.98 -2.13 25.60
C THR A 42 -23.98 -1.11 25.05
N THR A 43 -23.77 0.02 25.75
CA THR A 43 -22.84 1.07 25.31
C THR A 43 -21.44 0.96 25.92
N SER A 44 -20.99 -0.25 26.24
CA SER A 44 -19.66 -0.50 26.83
C SER A 44 -18.66 -0.89 25.75
N ARG A 45 -17.59 -0.09 25.60
CA ARG A 45 -16.50 -0.36 24.64
C ARG A 45 -15.86 -1.73 24.84
N SER A 46 -15.58 -2.10 26.09
CA SER A 46 -15.00 -3.41 26.39
C SER A 46 -15.93 -4.56 26.03
N LYS A 47 -17.24 -4.44 26.33
CA LYS A 47 -18.21 -5.47 25.95
C LYS A 47 -18.35 -5.57 24.43
N GLN A 48 -18.49 -4.45 23.72
CA GLN A 48 -18.58 -4.45 22.26
C GLN A 48 -17.36 -5.12 21.63
N ASN A 49 -16.17 -4.81 22.14
CA ASN A 49 -14.93 -5.41 21.67
C ASN A 49 -14.85 -6.92 21.93
N ASN A 50 -15.31 -7.40 23.09
CA ASN A 50 -15.34 -8.84 23.38
C ASN A 50 -16.26 -9.59 22.39
N TYR A 51 -17.49 -9.10 22.20
CA TYR A 51 -18.41 -9.67 21.22
C TYR A 51 -17.84 -9.66 19.81
N LEU A 52 -17.16 -8.57 19.42
CA LEU A 52 -16.52 -8.46 18.12
C LEU A 52 -15.40 -9.50 17.97
N ARG A 53 -14.55 -9.68 18.98
CA ARG A 53 -13.46 -10.66 18.98
C ARG A 53 -13.99 -12.09 18.83
N ARG A 54 -15.09 -12.42 19.52
CA ARG A 54 -15.78 -13.71 19.37
C ARG A 54 -16.29 -13.90 17.95
N ALA A 55 -16.90 -12.86 17.37
CA ALA A 55 -17.44 -12.90 16.02
C ALA A 55 -16.35 -13.10 14.97
N GLU A 56 -15.25 -12.34 15.06
CA GLU A 56 -14.09 -12.48 14.17
C GLU A 56 -13.46 -13.88 14.30
N PHE A 57 -13.29 -14.39 15.52
CA PHE A 57 -12.74 -15.73 15.73
C PHE A 57 -13.67 -16.83 15.21
N LEU A 58 -14.99 -16.65 15.34
CA LEU A 58 -15.98 -17.58 14.79
C LEU A 58 -15.91 -17.64 13.25
N LEU A 59 -15.72 -16.50 12.57
CA LEU A 59 -15.47 -16.50 11.12
C LEU A 59 -14.19 -17.29 10.76
N SER A 60 -13.12 -17.14 11.56
CA SER A 60 -11.89 -17.93 11.37
C SER A 60 -12.13 -19.43 11.56
N LEU A 61 -12.98 -19.83 12.51
CA LEU A 61 -13.34 -21.23 12.75
C LEU A 61 -14.20 -21.81 11.62
N VAL A 62 -15.13 -21.03 11.08
CA VAL A 62 -15.91 -21.43 9.89
C VAL A 62 -14.98 -21.70 8.71
N ALA A 63 -13.99 -20.83 8.49
CA ALA A 63 -12.98 -21.05 7.48
C ALA A 63 -12.09 -22.26 7.76
N ALA A 64 -11.65 -22.45 9.01
CA ALA A 64 -10.85 -23.61 9.43
C ALA A 64 -11.59 -24.94 9.18
N HIS A 65 -12.89 -24.98 9.46
CA HIS A 65 -13.74 -26.15 9.23
C HIS A 65 -13.81 -26.56 7.76
N LYS A 66 -13.77 -25.59 6.83
CA LYS A 66 -13.76 -25.82 5.38
C LYS A 66 -12.35 -25.80 4.76
N GLU A 67 -11.31 -25.80 5.59
CA GLU A 67 -9.91 -25.73 5.14
C GLU A 67 -9.61 -24.52 4.23
N LEU A 68 -10.35 -23.43 4.42
CA LEU A 68 -10.19 -22.19 3.66
C LEU A 68 -9.05 -21.34 4.22
N SER A 69 -8.31 -20.68 3.33
CA SER A 69 -7.23 -19.75 3.67
C SER A 69 -7.63 -18.29 3.45
N GLY A 70 -6.78 -17.34 3.87
CA GLY A 70 -7.02 -15.90 3.62
C GLY A 70 -8.09 -15.26 4.52
N VAL A 71 -8.41 -15.88 5.66
CA VAL A 71 -9.26 -15.31 6.72
C VAL A 71 -8.36 -14.93 7.92
N PRO A 72 -8.40 -13.67 8.40
CA PRO A 72 -7.66 -13.27 9.59
C PRO A 72 -7.93 -14.19 10.79
N GLY A 73 -6.89 -14.60 11.51
CA GLY A 73 -7.00 -15.51 12.66
C GLY A 73 -7.00 -17.01 12.31
N ILE A 74 -6.95 -17.38 11.02
CA ILE A 74 -7.04 -18.78 10.55
C ILE A 74 -6.01 -19.71 11.20
N THR A 75 -4.76 -19.28 11.40
CA THR A 75 -3.70 -20.11 12.01
C THR A 75 -4.06 -20.56 13.41
N LYS A 76 -4.62 -19.66 14.23
CA LYS A 76 -5.06 -20.00 15.60
C LYS A 76 -6.33 -20.84 15.56
N ALA A 77 -7.25 -20.54 14.65
CA ALA A 77 -8.49 -21.29 14.48
C ALA A 77 -8.23 -22.75 14.08
N LEU A 78 -7.30 -23.01 13.16
CA LEU A 78 -6.89 -24.37 12.76
C LEU A 78 -6.33 -25.18 13.94
N SER A 79 -5.44 -24.59 14.74
CA SER A 79 -4.91 -25.25 15.96
C SER A 79 -6.03 -25.59 16.94
N ILE A 80 -6.91 -24.64 17.26
CA ILE A 80 -8.02 -24.89 18.19
C ILE A 80 -9.02 -25.91 17.63
N TYR A 81 -9.31 -25.83 16.33
CA TYR A 81 -10.24 -26.75 15.66
C TYR A 81 -9.73 -28.19 15.66
N ALA A 82 -8.42 -28.39 15.46
CA ALA A 82 -7.78 -29.70 15.50
C ALA A 82 -7.69 -30.30 16.92
N GLU A 83 -7.51 -29.46 17.94
CA GLU A 83 -7.44 -29.86 19.36
C GLU A 83 -8.81 -30.09 20.01
N SER A 84 -9.89 -29.60 19.39
CA SER A 84 -11.23 -29.67 19.95
C SER A 84 -12.02 -30.85 19.35
N ASP A 85 -12.87 -31.46 20.18
CA ASP A 85 -13.83 -32.49 19.75
C ASP A 85 -15.02 -31.84 19.03
N GLU A 86 -16.27 -32.18 19.39
CA GLU A 86 -17.47 -31.57 18.79
C GLU A 86 -17.68 -30.12 19.25
N ILE A 87 -17.37 -29.82 20.52
CA ILE A 87 -17.66 -28.54 21.16
C ILE A 87 -16.39 -27.68 21.20
N ILE A 88 -16.48 -26.45 20.69
CA ILE A 88 -15.37 -25.50 20.63
C ILE A 88 -15.70 -24.28 21.49
N ASP A 89 -14.84 -23.99 22.45
CA ASP A 89 -14.92 -22.81 23.31
C ASP A 89 -14.20 -21.62 22.66
N LEU A 90 -14.96 -20.57 22.34
CA LEU A 90 -14.45 -19.36 21.68
C LEU A 90 -13.48 -18.57 22.57
N THR A 91 -13.54 -18.73 23.90
CA THR A 91 -12.63 -18.03 24.83
C THR A 91 -11.19 -18.50 24.69
N LYS A 92 -10.96 -19.75 24.28
CA LYS A 92 -9.62 -20.30 24.00
C LYS A 92 -8.89 -19.55 22.90
N GLY A 93 -9.64 -19.07 21.90
CA GLY A 93 -9.10 -18.31 20.78
C GLY A 93 -9.04 -16.81 21.04
N THR A 94 -10.02 -16.25 21.74
CA THR A 94 -10.14 -14.80 21.95
C THR A 94 -9.30 -14.29 23.12
N GLN A 95 -9.03 -15.15 24.11
CA GLN A 95 -8.36 -14.85 25.37
C GLN A 95 -8.99 -13.66 26.12
N GLU A 96 -10.31 -13.65 26.22
CA GLU A 96 -11.02 -12.60 26.96
C GLU A 96 -10.57 -12.51 28.43
N GLY A 97 -10.30 -11.30 28.90
CA GLY A 97 -9.89 -11.05 30.28
C GLY A 97 -8.39 -11.20 30.57
N SER A 98 -7.57 -11.53 29.57
CA SER A 98 -6.10 -11.55 29.69
C SER A 98 -5.41 -10.66 28.65
N LYS A 99 -4.08 -10.71 28.56
CA LYS A 99 -3.34 -10.01 27.50
C LYS A 99 -3.69 -10.67 26.16
N SER A 100 -3.92 -9.87 25.11
CA SER A 100 -4.26 -10.37 23.76
C SER A 100 -3.13 -11.15 23.05
N GLU A 101 -1.97 -11.28 23.69
CA GLU A 101 -0.81 -12.00 23.16
C GLU A 101 -1.03 -13.52 23.28
N GLY A 102 -1.08 -14.21 22.14
CA GLY A 102 -1.38 -15.64 22.05
C GLY A 102 -2.84 -15.98 21.66
N SER A 103 -3.69 -14.96 21.55
CA SER A 103 -5.04 -15.05 21.00
C SER A 103 -5.02 -15.15 19.46
N TYR A 104 -6.19 -15.25 18.84
CA TYR A 104 -6.34 -15.24 17.37
C TYR A 104 -5.77 -13.97 16.74
N TRP A 105 -5.74 -12.86 17.49
CA TRP A 105 -5.21 -11.58 17.01
C TRP A 105 -4.60 -10.74 18.12
N LYS A 106 -3.33 -10.33 17.94
CA LYS A 106 -2.52 -9.62 18.95
C LYS A 106 -3.06 -8.23 19.30
N ASN A 107 -3.63 -7.49 18.33
CA ASN A 107 -4.20 -6.18 18.62
C ASN A 107 -5.45 -6.32 19.53
N PRO A 108 -5.52 -5.60 20.67
CA PRO A 108 -6.67 -5.66 21.57
C PRO A 108 -8.00 -5.34 20.90
N ARG A 109 -8.01 -4.49 19.85
CA ARG A 109 -9.20 -4.10 19.08
C ARG A 109 -9.56 -5.08 17.96
N GLY A 110 -8.95 -6.27 17.94
CA GLY A 110 -9.19 -7.29 16.92
C GLY A 110 -8.67 -6.90 15.53
N VAL A 111 -9.17 -7.60 14.52
CA VAL A 111 -8.84 -7.41 13.11
C VAL A 111 -9.41 -6.08 12.62
N LEU A 112 -10.65 -5.77 13.02
CA LEU A 112 -11.30 -4.48 12.73
C LEU A 112 -10.40 -3.32 13.13
N GLY A 113 -9.96 -3.31 14.40
CA GLY A 113 -9.19 -2.20 14.93
C GLY A 113 -7.80 -2.06 14.35
N GLN A 114 -7.20 -3.14 13.85
CA GLN A 114 -5.87 -3.10 13.23
C GLN A 114 -5.91 -2.71 11.75
N TYR A 115 -6.91 -3.17 10.99
CA TYR A 115 -6.89 -3.07 9.53
C TYR A 115 -8.09 -2.38 8.91
N TYR A 116 -9.31 -2.68 9.37
CA TYR A 116 -10.52 -2.25 8.67
C TYR A 116 -11.07 -0.91 9.15
N ILE A 117 -10.93 -0.56 10.44
CA ILE A 117 -11.69 0.56 11.02
C ILE A 117 -11.40 1.90 10.35
N SER A 118 -10.14 2.18 10.03
CA SER A 118 -9.74 3.42 9.37
C SER A 118 -10.33 3.50 7.97
N SER A 119 -10.21 2.43 7.19
CA SER A 119 -10.75 2.32 5.84
C SER A 119 -12.28 2.44 5.86
N ILE A 120 -12.96 1.67 6.71
CA ILE A 120 -14.41 1.69 6.88
C ILE A 120 -14.94 3.06 7.33
N LYS A 121 -14.23 3.77 8.21
CA LYS A 121 -14.60 5.13 8.62
C LYS A 121 -14.45 6.14 7.48
N GLN A 122 -13.41 6.01 6.64
CA GLN A 122 -13.22 6.81 5.42
C GLN A 122 -14.37 6.58 4.44
N MET A 123 -14.81 5.32 4.31
CA MET A 123 -15.97 4.92 3.49
C MET A 123 -17.32 5.40 4.03
N GLY A 124 -17.37 5.94 5.24
CA GLY A 124 -18.61 6.48 5.81
C GLY A 124 -19.67 5.45 6.19
N ILE A 125 -19.34 4.16 6.22
CA ILE A 125 -20.30 3.10 6.57
C ILE A 125 -20.32 2.78 8.08
N LEU A 126 -19.24 3.08 8.82
CA LEU A 126 -19.24 3.13 10.29
C LEU A 126 -18.76 4.50 10.82
N GLY A 127 -19.14 4.79 12.06
CA GLY A 127 -18.71 5.94 12.84
C GLY A 127 -18.59 5.62 14.32
N ASP A 128 -18.07 6.58 15.09
CA ASP A 128 -18.15 6.52 16.56
C ASP A 128 -19.56 6.94 17.03
N GLN A 129 -19.99 6.39 18.15
CA GLN A 129 -21.26 6.74 18.78
C GLN A 129 -21.14 8.08 19.51
N GLY A 130 -21.51 9.17 18.83
CA GLY A 130 -21.33 10.54 19.35
C GLY A 130 -19.85 10.83 19.59
N ASP A 131 -19.52 11.42 20.74
CA ASP A 131 -18.14 11.77 21.10
C ASP A 131 -17.34 10.59 21.71
N LYS A 132 -17.91 9.38 21.76
CA LYS A 132 -17.27 8.21 22.40
C LYS A 132 -16.38 7.46 21.43
N GLU A 133 -15.12 7.89 21.34
CA GLU A 133 -14.12 7.22 20.50
C GLU A 133 -14.00 5.72 20.83
N GLY A 134 -14.09 4.88 19.79
CA GLY A 134 -13.93 3.44 19.89
C GLY A 134 -15.19 2.68 20.34
N LEU A 135 -16.33 3.35 20.41
CA LEU A 135 -17.64 2.70 20.46
C LEU A 135 -18.29 2.87 19.08
N PHE A 136 -18.31 1.81 18.28
CA PHE A 136 -18.69 1.92 16.87
C PHE A 136 -20.17 1.66 16.64
N VAL A 137 -20.73 2.38 15.66
CA VAL A 137 -22.08 2.21 15.16
C VAL A 137 -22.06 2.30 13.63
N ARG A 138 -22.97 1.58 12.99
CA ARG A 138 -23.19 1.69 11.54
C ARG A 138 -23.95 2.96 11.21
N THR A 139 -23.66 3.54 10.05
CA THR A 139 -24.34 4.76 9.60
C THR A 139 -25.74 4.45 9.06
N ASP A 140 -26.64 5.42 9.18
CA ASP A 140 -28.02 5.35 8.67
C ASP A 140 -28.31 6.63 7.89
N PHE A 141 -28.31 6.55 6.58
CA PHE A 141 -28.73 7.65 5.72
C PHE A 141 -29.20 7.10 4.38
N GLN A 142 -30.02 7.88 3.68
CA GLN A 142 -30.38 7.62 2.29
C GLN A 142 -29.74 8.69 1.42
N HIS A 143 -29.12 8.27 0.34
CA HIS A 143 -28.45 9.14 -0.62
C HIS A 143 -28.42 8.44 -1.98
N GLU A 144 -28.46 9.21 -3.07
CA GLU A 144 -28.50 8.65 -4.43
C GLU A 144 -27.18 7.97 -4.81
N THR A 145 -26.05 8.55 -4.39
CA THR A 145 -24.70 8.10 -4.79
C THR A 145 -23.85 7.51 -3.66
N LYS A 146 -24.36 7.49 -2.42
CA LYS A 146 -23.59 7.07 -1.24
C LYS A 146 -24.29 5.89 -0.56
N ILE A 147 -23.49 4.90 -0.19
CA ILE A 147 -23.97 3.69 0.49
C ILE A 147 -23.80 3.86 1.99
N SER A 148 -24.89 3.62 2.74
CA SER A 148 -24.86 3.64 4.21
C SER A 148 -24.48 2.28 4.78
N GLY A 149 -23.99 2.27 6.02
CA GLY A 149 -23.75 1.03 6.74
C GLY A 149 -25.03 0.21 6.94
N LYS A 150 -26.19 0.85 7.04
CA LYS A 150 -27.48 0.16 7.14
C LYS A 150 -27.78 -0.70 5.90
N GLN A 151 -27.61 -0.15 4.70
CA GLN A 151 -27.86 -0.90 3.47
C GLN A 151 -27.00 -2.16 3.38
N LEU A 152 -25.72 -2.05 3.71
CA LEU A 152 -24.80 -3.21 3.75
C LEU A 152 -25.16 -4.20 4.85
N ALA A 153 -25.58 -3.73 6.02
CA ALA A 153 -26.03 -4.57 7.12
C ALA A 153 -27.26 -5.39 6.75
N ASP A 154 -28.26 -4.73 6.14
CA ASP A 154 -29.51 -5.35 5.71
C ASP A 154 -29.23 -6.38 4.61
N ALA A 155 -28.42 -6.02 3.60
CA ALA A 155 -28.07 -6.92 2.49
C ALA A 155 -27.24 -8.13 2.94
N PHE A 156 -26.27 -7.97 3.84
CA PHE A 156 -25.56 -9.10 4.44
C PHE A 156 -26.52 -9.97 5.24
N GLY A 157 -27.42 -9.36 6.01
CA GLY A 157 -28.45 -10.04 6.81
C GLY A 157 -29.37 -10.94 5.98
N LEU A 158 -29.74 -10.51 4.76
CA LEU A 158 -30.50 -11.32 3.81
C LEU A 158 -29.73 -12.58 3.37
N ASN A 159 -28.41 -12.44 3.14
CA ASN A 159 -27.55 -13.55 2.72
C ASN A 159 -27.27 -14.58 3.83
N ILE A 160 -27.50 -14.23 5.10
CA ILE A 160 -27.26 -15.11 6.25
C ILE A 160 -28.54 -15.45 7.03
N SER A 161 -29.72 -15.24 6.43
CA SER A 161 -30.98 -15.28 7.17
C SER A 161 -31.24 -16.63 7.84
N ASN A 162 -30.79 -17.74 7.24
CA ASN A 162 -31.05 -19.07 7.75
C ASN A 162 -30.16 -19.42 8.96
N THR A 163 -28.95 -18.89 9.02
CA THR A 163 -27.95 -19.30 10.01
C THR A 163 -27.52 -18.19 10.99
N SER A 164 -28.00 -16.95 10.78
CA SER A 164 -27.75 -15.79 11.65
C SER A 164 -28.00 -16.06 13.14
N HIS A 165 -29.08 -16.77 13.46
CA HIS A 165 -29.44 -17.13 14.83
C HIS A 165 -28.45 -18.11 15.48
N ILE A 166 -27.87 -19.02 14.70
CA ILE A 166 -26.83 -19.95 15.15
C ILE A 166 -25.56 -19.16 15.49
N PHE A 167 -25.16 -18.25 14.58
CA PHE A 167 -23.99 -17.40 14.77
C PHE A 167 -24.12 -16.50 16.01
N ALA A 168 -25.28 -15.83 16.17
CA ALA A 168 -25.57 -14.99 17.33
C ALA A 168 -25.51 -15.79 18.64
N LYS A 169 -26.16 -16.96 18.67
CA LYS A 169 -26.18 -17.84 19.84
C LYS A 169 -24.77 -18.32 20.22
N ALA A 170 -23.92 -18.61 19.23
CA ALA A 170 -22.54 -19.03 19.47
C ALA A 170 -21.71 -17.92 20.14
N ILE A 171 -21.85 -16.68 19.66
CA ILE A 171 -21.14 -15.51 20.22
C ILE A 171 -21.65 -15.16 21.62
N GLU A 172 -22.95 -15.27 21.86
CA GLU A 172 -23.55 -15.02 23.18
C GLU A 172 -23.10 -16.06 24.21
N ASN A 173 -23.08 -17.34 23.83
CA ASN A 173 -22.75 -18.45 24.73
C ASN A 173 -21.24 -18.76 24.81
N ASN A 174 -20.41 -18.15 23.96
CA ASN A 174 -18.97 -18.45 23.80
C ASN A 174 -18.66 -19.87 23.32
N VAL A 175 -19.62 -20.56 22.72
CA VAL A 175 -19.46 -21.96 22.33
C VAL A 175 -20.08 -22.18 20.97
N VAL A 176 -19.41 -22.95 20.12
CA VAL A 176 -19.93 -23.43 18.83
C VAL A 176 -19.61 -24.91 18.68
N THR A 177 -20.46 -25.66 17.98
CA THR A 177 -20.18 -27.06 17.62
C THR A 177 -19.66 -27.21 16.20
N LYS A 178 -18.96 -28.30 15.88
CA LYS A 178 -18.55 -28.59 14.49
C LYS A 178 -19.75 -28.76 13.56
N THR A 179 -20.85 -29.31 14.08
CA THR A 179 -22.12 -29.38 13.35
C THR A 179 -22.68 -27.98 13.04
N GLU A 180 -22.61 -27.04 13.99
CA GLU A 180 -23.01 -25.65 13.78
C GLU A 180 -22.07 -24.95 12.77
N LEU A 181 -20.76 -25.24 12.80
CA LEU A 181 -19.80 -24.71 11.82
C LEU A 181 -20.11 -25.18 10.39
N GLU A 182 -20.52 -26.44 10.20
CA GLU A 182 -20.97 -26.95 8.90
C GLU A 182 -22.18 -26.15 8.39
N LEU A 183 -23.17 -25.89 9.25
CA LEU A 183 -24.35 -25.09 8.89
C LEU A 183 -23.97 -23.65 8.52
N LEU A 184 -23.08 -23.02 9.30
CA LEU A 184 -22.61 -21.65 9.06
C LEU A 184 -21.75 -21.51 7.80
N SER A 185 -21.11 -22.60 7.36
CA SER A 185 -20.05 -22.57 6.34
C SER A 185 -20.45 -22.05 4.98
N SER A 186 -21.72 -22.20 4.59
CA SER A 186 -22.22 -21.70 3.32
C SER A 186 -22.41 -20.18 3.38
N GLU A 187 -23.17 -19.70 4.37
CA GLU A 187 -23.61 -18.30 4.45
C GLU A 187 -22.54 -17.35 5.00
N PHE A 188 -21.73 -17.80 5.97
CA PHE A 188 -20.64 -17.03 6.58
C PHE A 188 -19.27 -17.24 5.92
N ASN A 189 -19.24 -17.74 4.68
CA ASN A 189 -18.00 -17.85 3.92
C ASN A 189 -17.47 -16.47 3.50
N MET A 190 -16.44 -15.98 4.18
CA MET A 190 -15.87 -14.64 3.92
C MET A 190 -15.13 -14.51 2.57
N LEU A 191 -14.93 -15.60 1.84
CA LEU A 191 -14.33 -15.62 0.50
C LEU A 191 -15.37 -15.59 -0.62
N ASN A 192 -16.64 -15.87 -0.30
CA ASN A 192 -17.69 -16.02 -1.30
C ASN A 192 -18.81 -15.03 -1.02
N ILE A 193 -19.05 -14.12 -1.95
CA ILE A 193 -20.21 -13.23 -1.93
C ILE A 193 -21.25 -13.83 -2.87
N PRO A 194 -22.50 -14.05 -2.43
CA PRO A 194 -23.51 -14.62 -3.30
C PRO A 194 -23.68 -13.79 -4.59
N ASN A 195 -23.58 -14.47 -5.73
CA ASN A 195 -23.68 -13.82 -7.04
C ASN A 195 -25.05 -13.15 -7.21
N ASP A 196 -25.01 -11.95 -7.79
CA ASP A 196 -26.17 -11.10 -8.08
C ASP A 196 -27.00 -10.73 -6.84
N SER A 197 -26.42 -10.91 -5.64
CA SER A 197 -27.02 -10.42 -4.41
C SER A 197 -26.95 -8.90 -4.30
N GLU A 198 -27.88 -8.34 -3.53
CA GLU A 198 -27.86 -6.93 -3.16
C GLU A 198 -26.53 -6.56 -2.47
N GLU A 199 -25.95 -7.47 -1.68
CA GLU A 199 -24.65 -7.28 -1.05
C GLU A 199 -23.54 -7.02 -2.09
N GLN A 200 -23.46 -7.86 -3.13
CA GLN A 200 -22.45 -7.71 -4.18
C GLN A 200 -22.61 -6.38 -4.93
N GLN A 201 -23.85 -5.99 -5.23
CA GLN A 201 -24.17 -4.74 -5.92
C GLN A 201 -23.82 -3.51 -5.06
N LEU A 202 -24.18 -3.52 -3.78
CA LEU A 202 -23.87 -2.43 -2.85
C LEU A 202 -22.36 -2.31 -2.60
N LEU A 203 -21.63 -3.43 -2.50
CA LEU A 203 -20.17 -3.41 -2.38
C LEU A 203 -19.52 -2.83 -3.64
N TRP A 204 -19.99 -3.21 -4.83
CA TRP A 204 -19.53 -2.59 -6.08
C TRP A 204 -19.80 -1.08 -6.07
N GLN A 205 -21.01 -0.64 -5.75
CA GLN A 205 -21.37 0.79 -5.69
C GLN A 205 -20.56 1.54 -4.63
N LEU A 206 -20.28 0.92 -3.49
CA LEU A 206 -19.46 1.49 -2.44
C LEU A 206 -18.03 1.79 -2.94
N PHE A 207 -17.38 0.84 -3.63
CA PHE A 207 -16.01 1.00 -4.11
C PHE A 207 -15.90 1.76 -5.44
N SER A 208 -16.92 1.73 -6.29
CA SER A 208 -16.98 2.56 -7.51
C SER A 208 -17.60 3.94 -7.29
N GLY A 209 -18.08 4.22 -6.08
CA GLY A 209 -18.71 5.50 -5.70
C GLY A 209 -17.73 6.53 -5.13
N VAL A 210 -18.28 7.48 -4.35
CA VAL A 210 -17.54 8.60 -3.76
C VAL A 210 -16.42 8.11 -2.84
N ASP A 211 -15.23 8.67 -3.00
CA ASP A 211 -14.01 8.31 -2.26
C ASP A 211 -14.14 8.51 -0.74
N ARG A 212 -14.69 9.67 -0.34
CA ARG A 212 -14.82 10.09 1.06
C ARG A 212 -16.21 10.69 1.32
N PRO A 213 -17.23 9.85 1.56
CA PRO A 213 -18.63 10.29 1.66
C PRO A 213 -18.93 11.35 2.73
N LYS A 214 -18.05 11.47 3.75
CA LYS A 214 -18.15 12.45 4.85
C LYS A 214 -17.59 13.83 4.50
N GLU A 215 -16.82 13.96 3.42
CA GLU A 215 -16.28 15.24 2.97
C GLU A 215 -17.32 15.99 2.13
N LYS A 216 -17.18 17.31 2.03
CA LYS A 216 -18.08 18.16 1.24
C LYS A 216 -17.84 18.00 -0.25
N ASP A 217 -16.58 17.92 -0.64
CA ASP A 217 -16.15 17.78 -2.02
C ASP A 217 -16.13 16.30 -2.38
N GLU A 218 -16.89 15.92 -3.40
CA GLU A 218 -16.92 14.55 -3.88
C GLU A 218 -15.76 14.31 -4.86
N THR A 219 -14.94 13.30 -4.58
CA THR A 219 -13.89 12.82 -5.48
C THR A 219 -14.13 11.36 -5.84
N TYR A 220 -13.56 10.95 -6.97
CA TYR A 220 -13.75 9.63 -7.58
C TYR A 220 -12.43 8.99 -8.03
N PHE A 221 -11.33 9.30 -7.36
CA PHE A 221 -10.00 8.80 -7.70
C PHE A 221 -9.92 7.28 -7.64
N ARG A 222 -10.64 6.65 -6.71
CA ARG A 222 -10.71 5.19 -6.65
C ARG A 222 -11.49 4.62 -7.83
N LYS A 223 -12.64 5.22 -8.19
CA LYS A 223 -13.42 4.82 -9.36
C LYS A 223 -12.58 4.90 -10.63
N ASP A 224 -11.87 6.02 -10.82
CA ASP A 224 -10.95 6.21 -11.95
C ASP A 224 -9.83 5.16 -11.95
N THR A 225 -9.27 4.85 -10.78
CA THR A 225 -8.24 3.82 -10.65
C THR A 225 -8.78 2.42 -10.96
N ILE A 226 -10.01 2.10 -10.54
CA ILE A 226 -10.68 0.84 -10.92
C ILE A 226 -10.83 0.79 -12.44
N LYS A 227 -11.30 1.88 -13.07
CA LYS A 227 -11.41 1.94 -14.53
C LYS A 227 -10.07 1.69 -15.21
N LEU A 228 -9.00 2.34 -14.74
CA LEU A 228 -7.63 2.14 -15.25
C LEU A 228 -7.17 0.69 -15.05
N LEU A 229 -7.39 0.11 -13.88
CA LEU A 229 -7.08 -1.29 -13.58
C LEU A 229 -7.77 -2.22 -14.56
N LEU A 230 -9.11 -2.17 -14.63
CA LEU A 230 -9.89 -3.04 -15.49
C LEU A 230 -9.56 -2.84 -16.98
N SER A 231 -9.13 -1.65 -17.40
CA SER A 231 -8.70 -1.39 -18.79
C SER A 231 -7.30 -1.92 -19.12
N ASN A 232 -6.44 -2.12 -18.12
CA ASN A 232 -5.06 -2.61 -18.28
C ASN A 232 -4.90 -4.07 -17.81
N VAL A 233 -6.00 -4.72 -17.47
CA VAL A 233 -6.03 -6.16 -17.19
C VAL A 233 -5.87 -6.87 -18.54
N ASP A 234 -4.73 -7.52 -18.74
CA ASP A 234 -4.45 -8.25 -19.98
C ASP A 234 -5.08 -9.64 -19.93
N VAL A 235 -5.68 -10.08 -21.04
CA VAL A 235 -6.27 -11.43 -21.16
C VAL A 235 -5.18 -12.51 -21.23
N ILE A 236 -3.94 -12.10 -21.57
CA ILE A 236 -2.82 -12.99 -21.88
C ILE A 236 -1.95 -13.28 -20.65
N ASP A 237 -2.08 -12.48 -19.59
CA ASP A 237 -1.24 -12.62 -18.40
C ASP A 237 -1.75 -13.79 -17.54
N SER A 238 -1.16 -14.97 -17.79
CA SER A 238 -1.46 -16.22 -17.07
C SER A 238 -0.83 -16.25 -15.66
N GLU A 239 -0.22 -15.15 -15.22
CA GLU A 239 0.27 -15.04 -13.86
C GLU A 239 -0.88 -15.01 -12.84
N THR A 240 -0.79 -15.86 -11.83
CA THR A 240 -1.77 -15.92 -10.72
C THR A 240 -1.79 -14.63 -9.89
N LYS A 241 -0.73 -13.82 -9.98
CA LYS A 241 -0.53 -12.61 -9.18
C LYS A 241 -0.31 -11.40 -10.08
N TYR A 242 -1.28 -10.49 -10.09
CA TYR A 242 -1.22 -9.22 -10.83
C TYR A 242 -0.02 -8.36 -10.38
N ASP A 243 0.79 -7.89 -11.33
CA ASP A 243 1.81 -6.87 -11.05
C ASP A 243 1.13 -5.52 -10.78
N GLN A 244 1.22 -5.10 -9.51
CA GLN A 244 0.61 -3.88 -9.00
C GLN A 244 1.16 -2.60 -9.66
N LEU A 245 2.33 -2.68 -10.30
CA LEU A 245 2.92 -1.56 -11.02
C LEU A 245 2.49 -1.49 -12.50
N ASN A 246 1.69 -2.44 -13.00
CA ASN A 246 1.22 -2.44 -14.39
C ASN A 246 0.45 -1.16 -14.76
N VAL A 247 -0.55 -0.75 -13.97
CA VAL A 247 -1.31 0.49 -14.24
C VAL A 247 -0.40 1.73 -14.19
N PRO A 248 0.37 1.97 -13.11
CA PRO A 248 1.23 3.14 -13.06
C PRO A 248 2.30 3.16 -14.17
N PHE A 249 2.93 2.03 -14.50
CA PHE A 249 3.90 1.95 -15.58
C PHE A 249 3.28 2.18 -16.96
N SER A 250 2.10 1.60 -17.23
CA SER A 250 1.37 1.84 -18.48
C SER A 250 1.14 3.35 -18.71
N ILE A 251 0.74 4.08 -17.65
CA ILE A 251 0.53 5.54 -17.74
C ILE A 251 1.86 6.28 -17.95
N TYR A 252 2.92 5.91 -17.22
CA TYR A 252 4.22 6.57 -17.34
C TYR A 252 4.85 6.35 -18.71
N ASN A 253 4.81 5.11 -19.23
CA ASN A 253 5.43 4.71 -20.49
C ASN A 253 4.74 5.33 -21.72
N ASN A 254 3.47 5.71 -21.61
CA ASN A 254 2.78 6.50 -22.63
C ASN A 254 3.22 7.98 -22.68
N GLY A 255 4.09 8.40 -21.75
CA GLY A 255 4.56 9.77 -21.64
C GLY A 255 3.54 10.69 -20.97
N TRP A 256 3.97 11.91 -20.67
CA TRP A 256 3.10 12.93 -20.08
C TRP A 256 2.07 13.43 -21.09
N ASN A 257 0.81 13.49 -20.69
CA ASN A 257 -0.27 14.09 -21.46
C ASN A 257 -1.06 15.10 -20.62
N MET A 258 -1.23 16.31 -21.15
CA MET A 258 -1.99 17.39 -20.50
C MET A 258 -3.48 17.02 -20.30
N ASP A 259 -4.03 16.15 -21.16
CA ASP A 259 -5.42 15.71 -21.10
C ASP A 259 -5.64 14.56 -20.10
N TYR A 260 -4.59 14.07 -19.43
CA TYR A 260 -4.75 13.07 -18.38
C TYR A 260 -5.69 13.55 -17.27
N SER A 261 -6.53 12.63 -16.80
CA SER A 261 -7.35 12.87 -15.61
C SER A 261 -6.45 13.13 -14.40
N THR A 262 -7.00 13.75 -13.35
CA THR A 262 -6.23 13.98 -12.12
C THR A 262 -5.68 12.68 -11.54
N SER A 263 -6.45 11.59 -11.62
CA SER A 263 -6.05 10.25 -11.19
C SER A 263 -4.86 9.71 -11.99
N GLN A 264 -4.88 9.87 -13.32
CA GLN A 264 -3.76 9.49 -14.20
C GLN A 264 -2.51 10.31 -13.90
N LYS A 265 -2.65 11.64 -13.73
CA LYS A 265 -1.53 12.53 -13.38
C LYS A 265 -0.90 12.17 -12.03
N LEU A 266 -1.72 11.78 -11.05
CA LEU A 266 -1.24 11.29 -9.75
C LEU A 266 -0.54 9.92 -9.86
N TRP A 267 -1.03 8.99 -10.67
CA TRP A 267 -0.34 7.71 -10.94
C TRP A 267 0.98 7.90 -11.70
N TYR A 268 1.01 8.83 -12.65
CA TYR A 268 2.25 9.25 -13.31
C TYR A 268 3.25 9.80 -12.28
N TYR A 269 2.79 10.71 -11.42
CA TYR A 269 3.61 11.28 -10.35
C TYR A 269 4.13 10.22 -9.37
N PHE A 270 3.32 9.20 -9.07
CA PHE A 270 3.74 8.07 -8.25
C PHE A 270 4.97 7.38 -8.85
N ILE A 271 4.99 7.09 -10.17
CA ILE A 271 6.15 6.48 -10.82
C ILE A 271 7.37 7.41 -10.82
N VAL A 272 7.19 8.71 -11.05
CA VAL A 272 8.28 9.69 -10.94
C VAL A 272 8.95 9.64 -9.56
N GLU A 273 8.14 9.60 -8.50
CA GLU A 273 8.64 9.48 -7.12
C GLU A 273 9.27 8.10 -6.84
N GLN A 274 8.75 7.03 -7.46
CA GLN A 274 9.34 5.69 -7.37
C GLN A 274 10.74 5.65 -7.97
N PHE A 275 10.91 6.09 -9.23
CA PHE A 275 12.21 6.12 -9.88
C PHE A 275 13.20 6.99 -9.11
N TRP A 276 12.78 8.17 -8.66
CA TRP A 276 13.60 9.02 -7.80
C TRP A 276 14.04 8.33 -6.51
N SER A 277 13.09 7.73 -5.78
CA SER A 277 13.37 7.06 -4.52
C SER A 277 14.31 5.87 -4.72
N VAL A 278 14.03 5.01 -5.70
CA VAL A 278 14.80 3.80 -5.95
C VAL A 278 16.22 4.13 -6.40
N SER A 279 16.40 5.05 -7.34
CA SER A 279 17.75 5.48 -7.79
C SER A 279 18.54 6.10 -6.64
N SER A 280 17.93 6.97 -5.84
CA SER A 280 18.59 7.59 -4.68
C SER A 280 18.99 6.55 -3.63
N THR A 281 18.13 5.58 -3.35
CA THR A 281 18.46 4.48 -2.42
C THR A 281 19.48 3.52 -3.00
N GLY A 282 19.51 3.32 -4.32
CA GLY A 282 20.51 2.51 -4.99
C GLY A 282 21.91 3.13 -4.90
N CYS A 283 22.03 4.44 -5.05
CA CYS A 283 23.27 5.16 -4.76
C CYS A 283 23.68 5.03 -3.29
N LEU A 284 22.73 5.08 -2.34
CA LEU A 284 23.03 4.89 -0.93
C LEU A 284 23.49 3.46 -0.62
N ASP A 285 22.84 2.42 -1.17
CA ASP A 285 23.28 1.02 -1.06
C ASP A 285 24.70 0.84 -1.59
N ALA A 286 24.99 1.35 -2.79
CA ALA A 286 26.33 1.32 -3.36
C ALA A 286 27.35 2.05 -2.48
N PHE A 287 27.01 3.23 -1.98
CA PHE A 287 27.85 4.00 -1.07
C PHE A 287 28.19 3.20 0.20
N LEU A 288 27.20 2.55 0.81
CA LEU A 288 27.42 1.73 2.02
C LEU A 288 28.32 0.52 1.74
N LYS A 289 28.18 -0.12 0.57
CA LYS A 289 29.06 -1.22 0.15
C LYS A 289 30.51 -0.77 -0.02
N ILE A 290 30.72 0.37 -0.68
CA ILE A 290 32.06 0.93 -0.86
C ILE A 290 32.64 1.35 0.50
N LEU A 291 31.83 1.96 1.36
CA LEU A 291 32.23 2.31 2.73
C LEU A 291 32.68 1.07 3.51
N ASP A 292 31.93 -0.05 3.43
CA ASP A 292 32.29 -1.31 4.09
C ASP A 292 33.66 -1.84 3.59
N GLU A 293 33.82 -1.89 2.27
CA GLU A 293 35.04 -2.37 1.60
C GLU A 293 36.27 -1.53 1.95
N GLN A 294 36.15 -0.20 1.92
CA GLN A 294 37.26 0.72 2.16
C GLN A 294 37.56 0.90 3.64
N SER A 295 36.55 0.94 4.51
CA SER A 295 36.74 1.22 5.92
C SER A 295 37.08 -0.01 6.76
N LYS A 296 36.79 -1.23 6.27
CA LYS A 296 37.03 -2.50 6.99
C LYS A 296 36.46 -2.48 8.42
N ASN A 297 35.22 -1.99 8.56
CA ASN A 297 34.52 -1.74 9.84
C ASN A 297 35.11 -0.64 10.75
N ASN A 298 36.05 0.16 10.25
CA ASN A 298 36.66 1.28 10.95
C ASN A 298 36.17 2.64 10.42
N TRP A 299 36.66 3.71 11.02
CA TRP A 299 36.48 5.08 10.53
C TRP A 299 37.38 5.35 9.31
N ILE A 300 36.85 6.03 8.30
CA ILE A 300 37.58 6.53 7.13
C ILE A 300 37.26 8.00 6.90
N ASP A 301 38.18 8.76 6.31
CA ASP A 301 37.93 10.15 5.94
C ASP A 301 36.83 10.22 4.86
N GLU A 302 35.81 11.05 5.09
CA GLU A 302 34.66 11.18 4.19
C GLU A 302 35.05 11.76 2.83
N ILE A 303 35.99 12.70 2.79
CA ILE A 303 36.42 13.37 1.56
C ILE A 303 37.22 12.39 0.72
N GLU A 304 38.19 11.67 1.32
CA GLU A 304 38.98 10.65 0.64
C GLU A 304 38.08 9.55 0.06
N LEU A 305 37.06 9.11 0.81
CA LEU A 305 36.10 8.12 0.33
C LEU A 305 35.30 8.65 -0.87
N VAL A 306 34.79 9.88 -0.80
CA VAL A 306 34.02 10.48 -1.90
C VAL A 306 34.90 10.68 -3.14
N ASP A 307 36.13 11.13 -2.97
CA ASP A 307 37.10 11.30 -4.06
C ASP A 307 37.43 9.97 -4.75
N HIS A 308 37.62 8.90 -3.97
CA HIS A 308 37.81 7.56 -4.49
C HIS A 308 36.60 7.07 -5.31
N ILE A 309 35.38 7.27 -4.80
CA ILE A 309 34.15 6.91 -5.51
C ILE A 309 34.06 7.68 -6.83
N ILE A 310 34.29 9.00 -6.80
CA ILE A 310 34.24 9.84 -8.00
C ILE A 310 35.25 9.33 -9.02
N SER A 311 36.53 9.12 -8.63
CA SER A 311 37.56 8.61 -9.55
C SER A 311 37.13 7.33 -10.25
N LYS A 312 36.54 6.38 -9.51
CA LYS A 312 36.08 5.11 -10.07
C LYS A 312 34.87 5.25 -10.98
N VAL A 313 33.96 6.15 -10.68
CA VAL A 313 32.80 6.44 -11.55
C VAL A 313 33.25 7.19 -12.80
N MET A 314 34.24 8.08 -12.72
CA MET A 314 34.76 8.80 -13.89
C MET A 314 35.45 7.85 -14.87
N GLU A 315 36.20 6.86 -14.37
CA GLU A 315 36.77 5.77 -15.19
C GLU A 315 35.70 5.03 -16.02
N LEU A 316 34.44 5.00 -15.57
CA LEU A 316 33.34 4.39 -16.32
C LEU A 316 32.86 5.33 -17.44
N PHE A 317 32.60 6.60 -17.13
CA PHE A 317 32.19 7.60 -18.14
C PHE A 317 33.25 7.79 -19.24
N GLN A 318 34.53 7.76 -18.89
CA GLN A 318 35.63 7.81 -19.87
C GLN A 318 35.64 6.61 -20.81
N LYS A 319 35.35 5.41 -20.30
CA LYS A 319 35.25 4.20 -21.14
C LYS A 319 34.09 4.30 -22.13
N ASP A 320 33.03 5.02 -21.74
CA ASP A 320 31.88 5.30 -22.58
C ASP A 320 32.10 6.49 -23.53
N GLY A 321 33.29 7.11 -23.49
CA GLY A 321 33.73 8.14 -24.44
C GLY A 321 33.41 9.59 -24.03
N PHE A 322 33.06 9.83 -22.77
CA PHE A 322 32.75 11.17 -22.24
C PHE A 322 33.97 11.80 -21.55
N ASP A 323 34.10 13.12 -21.68
CA ASP A 323 35.08 13.92 -20.93
C ASP A 323 34.42 14.47 -19.67
N GLU A 324 34.77 13.92 -18.51
CA GLU A 324 34.09 14.26 -17.26
C GLU A 324 34.33 15.69 -16.74
N GLU A 325 35.36 16.38 -17.26
CA GLU A 325 35.74 17.73 -16.86
C GLU A 325 35.15 18.79 -17.80
N SER A 326 34.79 18.43 -19.04
CA SER A 326 34.17 19.38 -19.99
C SER A 326 32.70 19.08 -20.28
N ASP A 327 32.30 17.82 -20.30
CA ASP A 327 30.94 17.45 -20.67
C ASP A 327 29.96 17.79 -19.54
N LEU A 328 28.87 18.46 -19.90
CA LEU A 328 27.84 18.87 -18.97
C LEU A 328 26.88 17.71 -18.68
N PHE A 329 26.63 17.43 -17.40
CA PHE A 329 25.89 16.24 -17.02
C PHE A 329 24.46 16.23 -17.57
N PHE A 330 23.76 17.37 -17.66
CA PHE A 330 22.38 17.40 -18.15
C PHE A 330 22.24 17.67 -19.66
N GLU A 331 23.32 18.05 -20.35
CA GLU A 331 23.30 18.31 -21.80
C GLU A 331 23.81 17.10 -22.62
N SER A 332 24.62 16.25 -22.00
CA SER A 332 25.16 15.04 -22.65
C SER A 332 24.12 13.93 -22.82
N THR A 333 24.18 13.21 -23.93
CA THR A 333 23.35 12.02 -24.18
C THR A 333 24.15 10.76 -23.91
N PHE A 334 24.00 10.18 -22.71
CA PHE A 334 24.79 9.02 -22.28
C PHE A 334 24.27 7.67 -22.80
N THR A 335 22.96 7.53 -22.94
CA THR A 335 22.31 6.21 -23.06
C THR A 335 20.97 6.32 -23.81
N GLN A 336 20.61 5.26 -24.55
CA GLN A 336 19.30 5.14 -25.22
C GLN A 336 18.27 4.40 -24.36
N GLU A 337 18.73 3.70 -23.33
CA GLU A 337 17.92 3.00 -22.36
C GLU A 337 16.92 3.96 -21.67
N SER A 338 15.74 3.42 -21.41
CA SER A 338 14.68 4.08 -20.67
C SER A 338 15.03 4.20 -19.18
N ILE A 339 14.35 5.10 -18.46
CA ILE A 339 14.50 5.20 -16.99
C ILE A 339 14.20 3.87 -16.31
N GLN A 340 13.16 3.17 -16.77
CA GLN A 340 12.74 1.89 -16.18
C GLN A 340 13.87 0.84 -16.29
N GLU A 341 14.52 0.75 -17.46
CA GLU A 341 15.66 -0.14 -17.69
C GLU A 341 16.86 0.26 -16.83
N LEU A 342 17.21 1.55 -16.78
CA LEU A 342 18.33 2.04 -15.96
C LEU A 342 18.14 1.77 -14.47
N VAL A 343 16.92 1.94 -13.95
CA VAL A 343 16.58 1.61 -12.57
C VAL A 343 16.70 0.10 -12.32
N LEU A 344 16.24 -0.73 -13.26
CA LEU A 344 16.37 -2.19 -13.15
C LEU A 344 17.82 -2.65 -13.19
N LEU A 345 18.63 -2.10 -14.10
CA LEU A 345 20.07 -2.35 -14.20
C LEU A 345 20.77 -1.96 -12.89
N SER A 346 20.51 -0.76 -12.37
CA SER A 346 21.08 -0.29 -11.10
C SER A 346 20.74 -1.22 -9.92
N LYS A 347 19.48 -1.68 -9.82
CA LYS A 347 19.06 -2.59 -8.74
C LYS A 347 19.82 -3.92 -8.77
N ASN A 348 19.95 -4.51 -9.95
CA ASN A 348 20.51 -5.84 -10.14
C ASN A 348 22.06 -5.85 -10.20
N GLU A 349 22.67 -4.69 -10.41
CA GLU A 349 24.12 -4.53 -10.49
C GLU A 349 24.81 -4.89 -9.15
N GLN A 350 25.92 -5.63 -9.26
CA GLN A 350 26.73 -6.07 -8.12
C GLN A 350 27.87 -5.10 -7.85
N SER A 351 28.49 -4.54 -8.90
CA SER A 351 29.53 -3.52 -8.77
C SER A 351 28.93 -2.22 -8.24
N PRO A 352 29.33 -1.73 -7.05
CA PRO A 352 28.72 -0.53 -6.49
C PRO A 352 29.03 0.73 -7.32
N TYR A 353 30.15 0.77 -8.05
CA TYR A 353 30.49 1.89 -8.92
C TYR A 353 29.60 1.96 -10.17
N ILE A 354 29.37 0.82 -10.83
CA ILE A 354 28.46 0.73 -12.00
C ILE A 354 27.02 1.02 -11.55
N LYS A 355 26.64 0.54 -10.35
CA LYS A 355 25.33 0.85 -9.75
C LYS A 355 25.11 2.35 -9.59
N ILE A 356 26.12 3.09 -9.12
CA ILE A 356 26.08 4.56 -9.01
C ILE A 356 25.91 5.18 -10.39
N GLN A 357 26.67 4.74 -11.40
CA GLN A 357 26.54 5.23 -12.78
C GLN A 357 25.10 5.06 -13.30
N TYR A 358 24.54 3.85 -13.26
CA TYR A 358 23.17 3.60 -13.72
C TYR A 358 22.12 4.41 -12.96
N ALA A 359 22.27 4.56 -11.64
CA ALA A 359 21.35 5.38 -10.84
C ALA A 359 21.41 6.87 -11.21
N LEU A 360 22.61 7.41 -11.47
CA LEU A 360 22.79 8.78 -11.92
C LEU A 360 22.20 8.99 -13.32
N LEU A 361 22.42 8.06 -14.25
CA LEU A 361 21.82 8.09 -15.59
C LEU A 361 20.29 8.05 -15.53
N ALA A 362 19.72 7.21 -14.64
CA ALA A 362 18.28 7.18 -14.41
C ALA A 362 17.75 8.53 -13.90
N ILE A 363 18.48 9.21 -13.01
CA ILE A 363 18.11 10.53 -12.50
C ILE A 363 18.20 11.60 -13.59
N GLN A 364 19.23 11.55 -14.44
CA GLN A 364 19.37 12.45 -15.58
C GLN A 364 18.17 12.33 -16.52
N LYS A 365 17.85 11.10 -16.94
CA LYS A 365 16.68 10.82 -17.78
C LYS A 365 15.38 11.25 -17.12
N LEU A 366 15.23 11.01 -15.81
CA LEU A 366 14.07 11.45 -15.04
C LEU A 366 13.88 12.98 -15.11
N VAL A 367 14.95 13.76 -15.01
CA VAL A 367 14.89 15.23 -15.17
C VAL A 367 14.55 15.64 -16.60
N ILE A 368 15.17 15.00 -17.59
CA ILE A 368 14.97 15.34 -19.01
C ILE A 368 13.51 15.05 -19.44
N GLU A 369 13.02 13.83 -19.19
CA GLU A 369 11.69 13.36 -19.61
C GLU A 369 10.55 14.10 -18.90
N ASN A 370 10.74 14.54 -17.65
CA ASN A 370 9.71 15.19 -16.84
C ASN A 370 9.77 16.72 -16.88
N SER A 371 10.55 17.28 -17.80
CA SER A 371 10.68 18.74 -17.95
C SER A 371 9.36 19.44 -18.28
N ALA A 372 8.52 18.81 -19.11
CA ALA A 372 7.20 19.33 -19.48
C ALA A 372 6.13 19.12 -18.40
N SER A 373 6.24 18.05 -17.58
CA SER A 373 5.22 17.68 -16.58
C SER A 373 5.42 18.40 -15.23
N ASN A 374 6.66 18.78 -14.89
CA ASN A 374 7.02 19.20 -13.53
C ASN A 374 6.21 20.40 -12.98
N ALA A 375 5.83 21.37 -13.81
CA ALA A 375 5.04 22.52 -13.36
C ALA A 375 3.64 22.11 -12.87
N GLU A 376 2.94 21.26 -13.64
CA GLU A 376 1.62 20.76 -13.28
C GLU A 376 1.69 19.74 -12.15
N LEU A 377 2.74 18.90 -12.12
CA LEU A 377 2.99 18.00 -10.99
C LEU A 377 3.18 18.78 -9.68
N LEU A 378 3.86 19.93 -9.71
CA LEU A 378 4.02 20.81 -8.54
C LEU A 378 2.66 21.39 -8.11
N GLU A 379 1.84 21.85 -9.05
CA GLU A 379 0.50 22.37 -8.77
C GLU A 379 -0.39 21.32 -8.11
N ILE A 380 -0.44 20.11 -8.67
CA ILE A 380 -1.19 18.97 -8.11
C ILE A 380 -0.66 18.60 -6.72
N SER A 381 0.67 18.55 -6.56
CA SER A 381 1.31 18.23 -5.29
C SER A 381 0.93 19.22 -4.18
N ASN A 382 0.86 20.51 -4.51
CA ASN A 382 0.42 21.58 -3.61
C ASN A 382 -1.09 21.53 -3.33
N LYS A 383 -1.91 21.35 -4.37
CA LYS A 383 -3.37 21.25 -4.28
C LYS A 383 -3.81 20.19 -3.27
N PHE A 384 -3.21 19.00 -3.35
CA PHE A 384 -3.55 17.88 -2.47
C PHE A 384 -2.66 17.77 -1.22
N LYS A 385 -1.74 18.72 -1.00
CA LYS A 385 -0.83 18.75 0.17
C LYS A 385 -0.01 17.46 0.34
N ILE A 386 0.33 16.82 -0.78
CA ILE A 386 1.13 15.58 -0.80
C ILE A 386 2.63 15.87 -0.81
N HIS A 387 3.02 17.13 -1.03
CA HIS A 387 4.40 17.60 -1.06
C HIS A 387 5.22 17.19 0.18
N THR A 388 6.42 16.66 -0.07
CA THR A 388 7.42 16.42 0.97
C THR A 388 8.77 17.00 0.56
N PRO A 389 9.62 17.42 1.51
CA PRO A 389 10.98 17.87 1.20
C PRO A 389 11.90 16.78 0.61
N SER A 390 11.42 15.53 0.48
CA SER A 390 12.15 14.43 -0.19
C SER A 390 11.71 14.24 -1.64
N SER A 391 10.66 14.94 -2.08
CA SER A 391 10.07 14.73 -3.40
C SER A 391 11.05 15.04 -4.52
N PHE A 392 10.90 14.31 -5.62
CA PHE A 392 11.61 14.59 -6.86
C PHE A 392 11.42 16.04 -7.30
N ILE A 393 10.20 16.58 -7.21
CA ILE A 393 9.89 17.95 -7.66
C ILE A 393 10.79 19.00 -6.97
N VAL A 394 11.11 18.81 -5.68
CA VAL A 394 12.02 19.71 -4.97
C VAL A 394 13.43 19.63 -5.55
N SER A 395 13.90 18.39 -5.79
CA SER A 395 15.23 18.13 -6.34
C SER A 395 15.34 18.58 -7.81
N TYR A 396 14.24 18.50 -8.56
CA TYR A 396 14.17 18.93 -9.96
C TYR A 396 14.57 20.40 -10.12
N TYR A 397 13.99 21.31 -9.31
CA TYR A 397 14.32 22.73 -9.41
C TYR A 397 15.75 23.04 -8.99
N ASP A 398 16.28 22.31 -8.00
CA ASP A 398 17.68 22.42 -7.59
C ASP A 398 18.63 21.93 -8.71
N PHE A 399 18.33 20.80 -9.36
CA PHE A 399 19.09 20.31 -10.51
C PHE A 399 18.99 21.24 -11.72
N LYS A 400 17.82 21.84 -11.97
CA LYS A 400 17.64 22.83 -13.04
C LYS A 400 18.52 24.08 -12.83
N SER A 401 18.78 24.46 -11.59
CA SER A 401 19.69 25.58 -11.27
C SER A 401 21.18 25.23 -11.42
N ARG A 402 21.50 23.98 -11.79
CA ARG A 402 22.84 23.38 -11.84
C ARG A 402 23.07 22.63 -13.15
N GLN A 403 22.44 23.08 -14.23
CA GLN A 403 22.58 22.44 -15.55
C GLN A 403 23.98 22.61 -16.14
N ASP A 404 24.70 23.62 -15.67
CA ASP A 404 26.07 23.98 -16.03
C ASP A 404 27.15 23.17 -15.31
N LEU A 405 26.78 22.21 -14.46
CA LEU A 405 27.75 21.33 -13.81
C LEU A 405 28.27 20.26 -14.78
N THR A 406 29.58 20.05 -14.74
CA THR A 406 30.22 18.93 -15.44
C THR A 406 29.80 17.59 -14.83
N ILE A 407 30.08 16.48 -15.51
CA ILE A 407 29.81 15.13 -14.99
C ILE A 407 30.42 14.97 -13.59
N LYS A 408 31.72 15.30 -13.45
CA LYS A 408 32.45 15.17 -12.19
C LYS A 408 31.85 16.02 -11.07
N GLU A 409 31.50 17.27 -11.38
CA GLU A 409 30.90 18.20 -10.42
C GLU A 409 29.53 17.73 -9.95
N PHE A 410 28.69 17.25 -10.88
CA PHE A 410 27.37 16.73 -10.56
C PHE A 410 27.43 15.46 -9.72
N VAL A 411 28.32 14.50 -10.04
CA VAL A 411 28.49 13.28 -9.25
C VAL A 411 28.89 13.61 -7.81
N ARG A 412 29.85 14.52 -7.63
CA ARG A 412 30.24 15.00 -6.29
C ARG A 412 29.06 15.64 -5.57
N TYR A 413 28.37 16.55 -6.25
CA TYR A 413 27.20 17.23 -5.71
C TYR A 413 26.16 16.24 -5.21
N PHE A 414 25.78 15.28 -6.05
CA PHE A 414 24.74 14.31 -5.75
C PHE A 414 25.11 13.40 -4.57
N LEU A 415 26.33 12.85 -4.56
CA LEU A 415 26.81 11.99 -3.46
C LEU A 415 26.80 12.75 -2.13
N THR A 416 27.37 13.95 -2.08
CA THR A 416 27.44 14.72 -0.83
C THR A 416 26.06 15.20 -0.38
N ARG A 417 25.27 15.78 -1.27
CA ARG A 417 24.00 16.43 -0.92
C ARG A 417 22.84 15.46 -0.78
N ASN A 418 22.63 14.60 -1.77
CA ASN A 418 21.43 13.78 -1.93
C ASN A 418 21.59 12.37 -1.33
N VAL A 419 22.83 11.89 -1.16
CA VAL A 419 23.10 10.59 -0.50
C VAL A 419 23.53 10.81 0.96
N ILE A 420 24.72 11.37 1.19
CA ILE A 420 25.34 11.44 2.52
C ILE A 420 24.56 12.38 3.44
N ASN A 421 24.48 13.67 3.10
CA ASN A 421 23.83 14.66 3.96
C ASN A 421 22.34 14.38 4.14
N ARG A 422 21.68 13.88 3.10
CA ARG A 422 20.26 13.55 3.16
C ARG A 422 19.99 12.38 4.11
N HIS A 423 20.73 11.28 3.98
CA HIS A 423 20.57 10.14 4.87
C HIS A 423 20.85 10.52 6.32
N HIS A 424 21.95 11.26 6.56
CA HIS A 424 22.30 11.74 7.89
C HIS A 424 21.18 12.58 8.51
N PHE A 425 20.63 13.55 7.77
CA PHE A 425 19.51 14.37 8.23
C PHE A 425 18.25 13.55 8.55
N VAL A 426 17.90 12.58 7.70
CA VAL A 426 16.73 11.72 7.91
C VAL A 426 16.92 10.81 9.14
N ALA A 427 18.12 10.27 9.34
CA ALA A 427 18.46 9.44 10.50
C ALA A 427 18.38 10.25 11.80
N LEU A 428 18.95 11.47 11.84
CA LEU A 428 18.84 12.37 12.99
C LEU A 428 17.38 12.69 13.34
N ARG A 429 16.55 12.95 12.34
CA ARG A 429 15.12 13.22 12.58
C ARG A 429 14.38 12.03 13.19
N LYS A 430 14.79 10.79 12.87
CA LYS A 430 14.18 9.56 13.39
C LYS A 430 14.71 9.16 14.77
N LEU A 431 15.95 9.55 15.12
CA LEU A 431 16.51 9.32 16.45
C LEU A 431 15.66 9.96 17.56
N ASN A 432 15.06 11.13 17.29
CA ASN A 432 14.11 11.79 18.20
C ASN A 432 12.81 10.99 18.44
N ALA A 433 12.53 9.95 17.63
CA ALA A 433 11.30 9.16 17.63
C ALA A 433 11.51 7.69 18.06
N THR A 434 12.54 7.40 18.89
CA THR A 434 12.85 6.09 19.52
C THR A 434 13.44 4.98 18.63
N GLN A 435 13.71 5.24 17.34
CA GLN A 435 14.35 4.26 16.45
C GLN A 435 15.67 4.81 15.89
N ASN A 436 16.78 4.12 16.14
CA ASN A 436 18.04 4.40 15.46
C ASN A 436 18.00 3.82 14.05
N SER A 437 17.85 4.68 13.05
CA SER A 437 17.86 4.31 11.63
C SER A 437 19.14 4.73 10.91
N ALA A 438 20.20 5.10 11.65
CA ALA A 438 21.48 5.46 11.06
C ALA A 438 22.11 4.23 10.39
N LYS A 439 22.64 4.43 9.18
CA LYS A 439 23.38 3.39 8.43
C LYS A 439 24.87 3.65 8.41
N PHE A 440 25.26 4.88 8.75
CA PHE A 440 26.62 5.28 9.06
C PHE A 440 26.60 6.38 10.13
N TYR A 441 27.71 6.54 10.85
CA TYR A 441 27.98 7.67 11.74
C TYR A 441 29.00 8.61 11.12
N ARG A 442 28.95 9.88 11.52
CA ARG A 442 29.90 10.93 11.14
C ARG A 442 30.47 11.57 12.40
N GLU A 443 31.79 11.70 12.47
CA GLU A 443 32.51 12.30 13.60
C GLU A 443 33.80 12.93 13.08
N ASP A 444 34.01 14.23 13.32
CA ASP A 444 35.24 14.96 12.95
C ASP A 444 35.75 14.75 11.51
N GLY A 445 34.83 14.74 10.53
CA GLY A 445 35.16 14.50 9.10
C GLY A 445 35.33 13.03 8.73
N MET A 446 35.29 12.13 9.71
CA MET A 446 35.32 10.69 9.52
C MET A 446 33.91 10.12 9.39
N ILE A 447 33.80 9.02 8.65
CA ILE A 447 32.56 8.26 8.47
C ILE A 447 32.79 6.78 8.78
N ARG A 448 31.79 6.13 9.40
CA ARG A 448 31.85 4.70 9.74
C ARG A 448 30.53 4.00 9.46
N LEU A 449 30.59 2.82 8.85
CA LEU A 449 29.43 1.96 8.60
C LEU A 449 28.78 1.48 9.91
N VAL A 450 27.46 1.41 9.91
CA VAL A 450 26.66 0.82 11.00
C VAL A 450 25.93 -0.42 10.53
N ASP A 451 25.24 -0.33 9.40
CA ASP A 451 24.34 -1.39 8.93
C ASP A 451 24.01 -1.19 7.44
N HIS A 452 23.62 -2.27 6.78
CA HIS A 452 23.12 -2.27 5.41
C HIS A 452 21.59 -2.21 5.38
N PHE A 453 20.99 -2.13 4.21
CA PHE A 453 19.54 -2.20 4.06
C PHE A 453 19.14 -2.78 2.71
N MET A 454 17.95 -3.35 2.64
CA MET A 454 17.32 -3.71 1.38
C MET A 454 16.42 -2.55 0.93
N TYR A 455 16.35 -2.34 -0.37
CA TYR A 455 15.48 -1.36 -1.00
C TYR A 455 14.82 -1.95 -2.24
N ASP A 456 13.62 -1.48 -2.51
CA ASP A 456 12.85 -1.83 -3.70
C ASP A 456 11.89 -0.68 -4.01
N TYR A 457 11.18 -0.76 -5.13
CA TYR A 457 9.94 -0.01 -5.33
C TYR A 457 9.06 -0.16 -4.09
N SER A 458 8.48 0.94 -3.62
CA SER A 458 7.40 0.79 -2.65
C SER A 458 6.27 0.09 -3.37
N SER A 459 6.01 -1.18 -3.05
CA SER A 459 4.83 -1.86 -3.56
C SER A 459 3.62 -1.01 -3.18
N PRO A 460 2.80 -0.54 -4.13
CA PRO A 460 1.61 0.25 -3.84
C PRO A 460 0.59 -0.70 -3.21
N PRO A 461 0.56 -0.81 -1.89
CA PRO A 461 0.05 -1.98 -1.21
C PRO A 461 -1.48 -2.04 -1.22
N ARG A 462 -2.15 -1.27 -2.07
CA ARG A 462 -3.60 -1.24 -2.22
C ARG A 462 -4.06 -1.72 -3.60
N ILE A 463 -3.19 -1.74 -4.62
CA ILE A 463 -3.60 -2.23 -5.94
C ILE A 463 -3.85 -3.74 -5.88
N HIS A 464 -3.02 -4.53 -5.18
CA HIS A 464 -3.34 -5.96 -5.02
C HIS A 464 -4.63 -6.16 -4.23
N THR A 465 -4.87 -5.39 -3.16
CA THR A 465 -6.12 -5.47 -2.40
C THR A 465 -7.31 -5.10 -3.27
N LEU A 466 -7.15 -4.13 -4.17
CA LEU A 466 -8.18 -3.78 -5.14
C LEU A 466 -8.45 -4.94 -6.11
N VAL A 467 -7.40 -5.60 -6.62
CA VAL A 467 -7.54 -6.80 -7.46
C VAL A 467 -8.24 -7.92 -6.71
N ASP A 468 -7.85 -8.19 -5.46
CA ASP A 468 -8.50 -9.19 -4.61
C ASP A 468 -9.98 -8.86 -4.38
N PHE A 469 -10.32 -7.58 -4.18
CA PHE A 469 -11.71 -7.14 -4.08
C PHE A 469 -12.47 -7.33 -5.40
N MET A 470 -11.85 -7.07 -6.55
CA MET A 470 -12.46 -7.33 -7.85
C MET A 470 -12.66 -8.84 -8.10
N ARG A 471 -11.78 -9.69 -7.57
CA ARG A 471 -11.93 -11.16 -7.59
C ARG A 471 -13.07 -11.62 -6.69
N ASP A 472 -13.13 -11.13 -5.45
CA ASP A 472 -14.23 -11.42 -4.51
C ASP A 472 -15.60 -10.96 -5.09
N LEU A 473 -15.62 -9.89 -5.90
CA LEU A 473 -16.81 -9.39 -6.61
C LEU A 473 -17.09 -10.10 -7.95
N SER A 474 -16.29 -11.10 -8.33
CA SER A 474 -16.40 -11.82 -9.61
C SER A 474 -16.30 -10.91 -10.85
N ILE A 475 -15.56 -9.81 -10.75
CA ILE A 475 -15.26 -8.87 -11.84
C ILE A 475 -14.00 -9.31 -12.59
N ILE A 476 -12.99 -9.75 -11.83
CA ILE A 476 -11.79 -10.40 -12.32
C ILE A 476 -11.89 -11.88 -11.97
N ASP A 477 -11.43 -12.74 -12.87
CA ASP A 477 -11.36 -14.17 -12.66
C ASP A 477 -10.45 -14.55 -11.47
N THR A 478 -10.78 -15.61 -10.76
CA THR A 478 -10.05 -16.00 -9.54
C THR A 478 -8.68 -16.61 -9.84
N ASP A 479 -8.57 -17.32 -10.97
CA ASP A 479 -7.39 -18.12 -11.31
C ASP A 479 -6.50 -17.45 -12.37
N SER A 480 -7.03 -16.44 -13.05
CA SER A 480 -6.32 -15.63 -14.03
C SER A 480 -6.39 -14.13 -13.69
N THR A 481 -5.84 -13.30 -14.57
CA THR A 481 -6.04 -11.85 -14.51
C THR A 481 -7.22 -11.40 -15.34
N ALA A 482 -7.85 -12.25 -16.17
CA ALA A 482 -8.86 -11.85 -17.14
C ALA A 482 -10.15 -11.26 -16.53
N LEU A 483 -10.79 -10.34 -17.26
CA LEU A 483 -12.13 -9.85 -16.90
C LEU A 483 -13.19 -10.92 -17.15
N THR A 484 -14.10 -11.09 -16.19
CA THR A 484 -15.33 -11.87 -16.39
C THR A 484 -16.30 -11.09 -17.29
N GLN A 485 -17.38 -11.74 -17.77
CA GLN A 485 -18.45 -11.04 -18.48
C GLN A 485 -19.00 -9.86 -17.66
N LYS A 486 -19.19 -10.08 -16.35
CA LYS A 486 -19.63 -9.04 -15.41
C LYS A 486 -18.63 -7.90 -15.30
N GLY A 487 -17.33 -8.22 -15.30
CA GLY A 487 -16.27 -7.21 -15.33
C GLY A 487 -16.28 -6.36 -16.60
N GLN A 488 -16.56 -6.96 -17.76
CA GLN A 488 -16.70 -6.20 -19.02
C GLN A 488 -17.92 -5.27 -19.01
N GLU A 489 -19.05 -5.70 -18.44
CA GLU A 489 -20.25 -4.87 -18.29
C GLU A 489 -19.99 -3.69 -17.35
N HIS A 490 -19.37 -3.94 -16.19
CA HIS A 490 -18.99 -2.89 -15.25
C HIS A 490 -17.97 -1.91 -15.82
N LEU A 491 -17.00 -2.39 -16.60
CA LEU A 491 -16.04 -1.50 -17.28
C LEU A 491 -16.75 -0.54 -18.26
N LYS A 492 -17.76 -1.03 -19.01
CA LYS A 492 -18.58 -0.16 -19.88
C LYS A 492 -19.35 0.89 -19.07
N MET A 493 -19.94 0.51 -17.94
CA MET A 493 -20.62 1.46 -17.05
C MET A 493 -19.69 2.51 -16.43
N LEU A 494 -18.39 2.22 -16.28
CA LEU A 494 -17.40 3.21 -15.84
C LEU A 494 -16.92 4.12 -16.98
N ALA A 495 -17.19 3.75 -18.24
CA ALA A 495 -16.83 4.52 -19.43
C ALA A 495 -17.90 5.55 -19.81
N GLU A 496 -19.16 5.26 -19.49
CA GLU A 496 -20.32 6.17 -19.52
C GLU A 496 -20.30 7.14 -18.33
#